data_AF-A0A7S0MQH8-F1
#
_entry.id   AF-A0A7S0MQH8-F1
#
_cell.length_a   1.000
_cell.length_b   1.000
_cell.length_c   1.000
_cell.angle_alpha   90.00
_cell.angle_beta   90.00
_cell.angle_gamma   90.00
#
_symmetry.space_group_name_H-M   'P 1'
#
loop_
_entity.id
_entity.type
_entity.pdbx_description
1 polymer ?
#
loop_
_entity_poly.entity_id
_entity_poly.type
_entity_poly.pdbx_seq_one_letter_code
_entity_poly.pdbx_strand_id
1 'polypeptide(L)'
;HFSIDIGGSLIKLVYFSPESSTTVTPDGLRGGRLHFKKWETTQYEECIDYIKSKRLHLTKQGTTVTVKATGGGAFKLQEEFRDRLGVQLDKQDEMKCLVAGCDFFIKAIQDEIFTYDKRQKDFMSFEDDSIYPYLLVNIGSGVSLIKVCGEGDYERVSGTNVGEGDYERV
;
A
#
# COMPACT_ATOMS: atom_id res chain seq x y z
N HIS A 1 -5.17 -13.38 -2.29
CA HIS A 1 -4.03 -12.78 -1.58
C HIS A 1 -4.26 -11.28 -1.46
N PHE A 2 -4.02 -10.73 -0.28
CA PHE A 2 -4.12 -9.31 0.01
C PHE A 2 -2.90 -8.87 0.83
N SER A 3 -2.64 -7.58 0.83
CA SER A 3 -1.64 -6.90 1.67
C SER A 3 -2.30 -5.74 2.39
N ILE A 4 -1.79 -5.38 3.56
CA ILE A 4 -2.41 -4.36 4.41
C ILE A 4 -1.37 -3.41 5.02
N ASP A 5 -1.64 -2.10 5.00
CA ASP A 5 -0.94 -1.10 5.80
C ASP A 5 -1.86 -0.64 6.92
N ILE A 6 -1.48 -0.90 8.17
CA ILE A 6 -2.24 -0.50 9.36
C ILE A 6 -1.51 0.67 10.01
N GLY A 7 -1.85 1.88 9.57
CA GLY A 7 -1.31 3.12 10.10
C GLY A 7 -1.97 3.54 11.42
N GLY A 8 -1.54 4.68 11.96
CA GLY A 8 -2.13 5.26 13.17
C GLY A 8 -3.61 5.63 12.98
N SER A 9 -3.94 6.28 11.86
CA SER A 9 -5.30 6.76 11.57
C SER A 9 -6.05 5.94 10.53
N LEU A 10 -5.35 5.34 9.57
CA LEU A 10 -5.97 4.63 8.45
C LEU A 10 -5.39 3.23 8.26
N ILE A 11 -6.29 2.29 7.99
CA ILE A 11 -6.00 0.97 7.41
C ILE A 11 -6.17 1.07 5.90
N LYS A 12 -5.18 0.60 5.13
CA LYS A 12 -5.25 0.49 3.67
C LYS A 12 -5.07 -0.97 3.27
N LEU A 13 -6.03 -1.49 2.53
CA LEU A 13 -6.05 -2.86 2.01
C LEU A 13 -5.84 -2.81 0.50
N VAL A 14 -4.92 -3.64 0.02
CA VAL A 14 -4.69 -3.88 -1.41
C VAL A 14 -4.86 -5.36 -1.71
N TYR A 15 -5.65 -5.68 -2.73
CA TYR A 15 -5.78 -7.07 -3.20
C TYR A 15 -5.97 -7.14 -4.70
N PHE A 16 -5.51 -8.24 -5.30
CA PHE A 16 -5.64 -8.49 -6.74
C PHE A 16 -6.77 -9.48 -7.02
N SER A 17 -7.60 -9.18 -8.01
CA SER A 17 -8.57 -10.13 -8.58
C SER A 17 -8.22 -10.41 -10.05
N PRO A 18 -7.96 -11.68 -10.43
CA PRO A 18 -7.74 -12.03 -11.83
C PRO A 18 -8.95 -11.69 -12.69
N GLU A 19 -8.73 -11.18 -13.88
CA GLU A 19 -9.81 -11.01 -14.85
C GLU A 19 -10.12 -12.36 -15.51
N SER A 20 -11.39 -12.62 -15.81
CA SER A 20 -11.80 -13.89 -16.43
C SER A 20 -11.52 -13.96 -17.93
N SER A 21 -10.78 -13.00 -18.49
CA SER A 21 -10.50 -12.94 -19.92
C SER A 21 -9.62 -14.11 -20.37
N THR A 22 -9.90 -14.63 -21.56
CA THR A 22 -9.11 -15.67 -22.23
C THR A 22 -7.85 -15.13 -22.90
N THR A 23 -7.69 -13.81 -22.97
CA THR A 23 -6.52 -13.15 -23.52
C THR A 23 -5.36 -13.21 -22.53
N VAL A 24 -4.43 -14.11 -22.84
CA VAL A 24 -3.13 -14.20 -22.19
C VAL A 24 -2.18 -13.28 -22.95
N THR A 25 -1.37 -12.48 -22.24
CA THR A 25 -0.31 -11.72 -22.91
C THR A 25 0.67 -12.70 -23.60
N PRO A 26 1.46 -12.25 -24.60
CA PRO A 26 2.45 -13.11 -25.26
C PRO A 26 3.40 -13.85 -24.29
N ASP A 27 3.63 -13.26 -23.11
CA ASP A 27 4.48 -13.80 -22.04
C ASP A 27 3.76 -14.78 -21.09
N GLY A 28 2.52 -15.17 -21.39
CA GLY A 28 1.77 -16.12 -20.57
C GLY A 28 1.07 -15.50 -19.35
N LEU A 29 1.13 -14.16 -19.18
CA LEU A 29 0.56 -13.48 -18.03
C LEU A 29 -0.93 -13.18 -18.26
N ARG A 30 -1.74 -13.43 -17.23
CA ARG A 30 -3.14 -13.04 -17.20
C ARG A 30 -3.28 -11.74 -16.44
N GLY A 31 -3.93 -10.76 -17.06
CA GLY A 31 -4.25 -9.49 -16.43
C GLY A 31 -5.22 -9.63 -15.26
N GLY A 32 -5.48 -8.51 -14.60
CA GLY A 32 -6.47 -8.43 -13.54
C GLY A 32 -6.57 -7.04 -12.94
N ARG A 33 -7.37 -6.94 -11.90
CA ARG A 33 -7.66 -5.68 -11.23
C ARG A 33 -7.01 -5.65 -9.86
N LEU A 34 -6.24 -4.59 -9.61
CA LEU A 34 -5.76 -4.24 -8.29
C LEU A 34 -6.82 -3.36 -7.60
N HIS A 35 -7.26 -3.77 -6.41
CA HIS A 35 -8.29 -3.07 -5.64
C HIS A 35 -7.67 -2.36 -4.44
N PHE A 36 -8.08 -1.12 -4.23
CA PHE A 36 -7.67 -0.30 -3.09
C PHE A 36 -8.89 0.01 -2.23
N LYS A 37 -8.78 -0.27 -0.92
CA LYS A 37 -9.81 0.07 0.07
C LYS A 37 -9.14 0.66 1.30
N LYS A 38 -9.83 1.58 1.96
CA LYS A 38 -9.38 2.19 3.21
C LYS A 38 -10.49 2.27 4.24
N TRP A 39 -10.09 2.24 5.51
CA TRP A 39 -10.93 2.46 6.68
C TRP A 39 -10.15 3.30 7.69
N GLU A 40 -10.85 3.95 8.60
CA GLU A 40 -10.22 4.45 9.83
C GLU A 40 -9.71 3.26 10.66
N THR A 41 -8.55 3.42 11.31
CA THR A 41 -7.96 2.35 12.14
C THR A 41 -8.87 1.98 13.32
N THR A 42 -9.65 2.93 13.82
CA THR A 42 -10.69 2.72 14.84
C THR A 42 -11.82 1.81 14.36
N GLN A 43 -12.06 1.72 13.05
CA GLN A 43 -13.10 0.91 12.42
C GLN A 43 -12.52 -0.40 11.83
N TYR A 44 -11.49 -0.96 12.47
CA TYR A 44 -10.81 -2.16 11.99
C TYR A 44 -11.74 -3.38 11.87
N GLU A 45 -12.83 -3.44 12.63
CA GLU A 45 -13.82 -4.52 12.51
C GLU A 45 -14.48 -4.54 11.13
N GLU A 46 -14.80 -3.37 10.56
CA GLU A 46 -15.38 -3.27 9.21
C GLU A 46 -14.41 -3.77 8.13
N CYS A 47 -13.11 -3.49 8.32
CA CYS A 47 -12.07 -4.02 7.44
C CYS A 47 -12.03 -5.56 7.49
N ILE A 48 -12.07 -6.14 8.70
CA ILE A 48 -12.11 -7.59 8.91
C ILE A 48 -13.35 -8.21 8.26
N ASP A 49 -14.53 -7.62 8.48
CA ASP A 49 -15.78 -8.12 7.92
C ASP A 49 -15.81 -8.01 6.39
N TYR A 50 -15.21 -6.96 5.83
CA TYR A 50 -15.01 -6.85 4.39
C TYR A 50 -14.13 -7.98 3.84
N ILE A 51 -12.98 -8.26 4.48
CA ILE A 51 -12.07 -9.36 4.13
C ILE A 51 -12.79 -10.72 4.19
N LYS A 52 -13.68 -10.91 5.18
CA LYS A 52 -14.53 -12.11 5.28
C LYS A 52 -15.51 -12.22 4.12
N SER A 53 -16.26 -11.15 3.85
CA SER A 53 -17.27 -11.13 2.79
C SER A 53 -16.69 -11.43 1.40
N LYS A 54 -15.45 -10.98 1.16
CA LYS A 54 -14.68 -11.24 -0.06
C LYS A 54 -13.89 -12.54 -0.05
N ARG A 55 -13.89 -13.27 1.07
CA ARG A 55 -13.17 -14.54 1.26
C ARG A 55 -11.66 -14.41 0.98
N LEU A 56 -11.08 -13.22 1.19
CA LEU A 56 -9.66 -12.96 0.85
C LEU A 56 -8.68 -13.70 1.78
N HIS A 57 -9.15 -14.08 2.97
CA HIS A 57 -8.43 -14.82 4.00
C HIS A 57 -8.36 -16.33 3.76
N LEU A 58 -9.01 -16.85 2.72
CA LEU A 58 -9.03 -18.28 2.40
C LEU A 58 -8.05 -18.61 1.28
N THR A 59 -7.25 -19.66 1.44
CA THR A 59 -6.55 -20.30 0.32
C THR A 59 -7.45 -21.33 -0.37
N LYS A 60 -7.09 -21.72 -1.60
CA LYS A 60 -7.76 -22.84 -2.31
C LYS A 60 -7.70 -24.18 -1.54
N GLN A 61 -6.84 -24.28 -0.53
CA GLN A 61 -6.57 -25.49 0.24
C GLN A 61 -7.06 -25.40 1.70
N GLY A 62 -7.74 -24.31 2.09
CA GLY A 62 -8.27 -24.13 3.44
C GLY A 62 -7.20 -23.91 4.53
N THR A 63 -5.97 -23.57 4.13
CA THR A 63 -4.86 -23.26 5.05
C THR A 63 -4.86 -21.78 5.46
N THR A 64 -4.35 -21.51 6.67
CA THR A 64 -4.09 -20.15 7.17
C THR A 64 -3.23 -19.36 6.18
N VAL A 65 -3.73 -18.19 5.76
CA VAL A 65 -2.99 -17.27 4.90
C VAL A 65 -2.03 -16.44 5.74
N THR A 66 -0.74 -16.46 5.39
CA THR A 66 0.19 -15.43 5.82
C THR A 66 0.01 -14.19 4.95
N VAL A 67 -0.28 -13.06 5.59
CA VAL A 67 -0.60 -11.77 4.94
C VAL A 67 0.54 -10.80 5.18
N LYS A 68 1.07 -10.22 4.11
CA LYS A 68 2.08 -9.16 4.22
C LYS A 68 1.41 -7.90 4.80
N ALA A 69 1.91 -7.46 5.94
CA ALA A 69 1.38 -6.30 6.66
C ALA A 69 2.48 -5.28 6.96
N THR A 70 2.17 -4.00 6.89
CA THR A 70 3.07 -2.92 7.28
C THR A 70 2.34 -1.91 8.17
N GLY A 71 3.06 -0.89 8.65
CA GLY A 71 2.56 0.11 9.58
C GLY A 71 2.60 -0.36 11.04
N GLY A 72 2.65 0.60 11.97
CA GLY A 72 2.75 0.31 13.41
C GLY A 72 1.56 -0.47 13.99
N GLY A 73 0.39 -0.38 13.36
CA GLY A 73 -0.81 -1.11 13.77
C GLY A 73 -0.79 -2.59 13.41
N ALA A 74 0.09 -3.04 12.50
CA ALA A 74 0.23 -4.47 12.16
C ALA A 74 0.63 -5.30 13.38
N PHE A 75 1.43 -4.74 14.29
CA PHE A 75 1.75 -5.36 15.57
C PHE A 75 0.57 -5.31 16.55
N LYS A 76 -0.11 -4.16 16.63
CA LYS A 76 -1.20 -3.93 17.60
C LYS A 76 -2.44 -4.79 17.33
N LEU A 77 -2.79 -4.99 16.06
CA LEU A 77 -4.00 -5.72 15.64
C LEU A 77 -3.72 -7.16 15.19
N GLN A 78 -2.50 -7.68 15.41
CA GLN A 78 -2.12 -9.02 14.96
C GLN A 78 -3.04 -10.11 15.52
N GLU A 79 -3.42 -10.01 16.80
CA GLU A 79 -4.28 -11.00 17.45
C GLU A 79 -5.71 -10.96 16.92
N GLU A 80 -6.26 -9.77 16.69
CA GLU A 80 -7.59 -9.61 16.11
C GLU A 80 -7.69 -10.27 14.72
N PHE A 81 -6.69 -10.06 13.87
CA PHE A 81 -6.63 -10.71 12.56
C PHE A 81 -6.48 -12.23 12.68
N ARG A 82 -5.65 -12.72 13.60
CA ARG A 82 -5.49 -14.15 13.86
C ARG A 82 -6.80 -14.78 14.34
N ASP A 83 -7.44 -14.18 15.34
CA ASP A 83 -8.56 -14.80 16.04
C ASP A 83 -9.85 -14.68 15.22
N ARG A 84 -10.03 -13.58 14.48
CA ARG A 84 -11.25 -13.34 13.68
C ARG A 84 -11.16 -13.93 12.26
N LEU A 85 -9.98 -13.98 11.64
CA LEU A 85 -9.81 -14.43 10.25
C LEU A 85 -8.97 -15.71 10.10
N GLY A 86 -8.27 -16.14 11.16
CA GLY A 86 -7.32 -17.24 11.07
C GLY A 86 -6.08 -16.89 10.23
N VAL A 87 -5.74 -15.60 10.08
CA VAL A 87 -4.59 -15.14 9.27
C VAL A 87 -3.43 -14.70 10.15
N GLN A 88 -2.21 -14.97 9.70
CA GLN A 88 -1.00 -14.50 10.35
C GLN A 88 -0.49 -13.25 9.62
N LEU A 89 -0.29 -12.15 10.34
CA LEU A 89 0.35 -10.96 9.77
C LEU A 89 1.87 -11.15 9.77
N ASP A 90 2.46 -11.07 8.59
CA ASP A 90 3.90 -11.05 8.36
C ASP A 90 4.36 -9.59 8.18
N LYS A 91 4.89 -9.04 9.27
CA LYS A 91 5.26 -7.63 9.37
C LYS A 91 6.45 -7.30 8.47
N GLN A 92 6.25 -6.33 7.59
CA GLN A 92 7.26 -5.75 6.71
C GLN A 92 7.73 -4.40 7.26
N ASP A 93 8.87 -3.94 6.76
CA ASP A 93 9.37 -2.59 7.06
C ASP A 93 8.56 -1.53 6.30
N GLU A 94 8.12 -0.49 7.01
CA GLU A 94 7.22 0.53 6.46
C GLU A 94 7.88 1.36 5.37
N MET A 95 9.12 1.77 5.59
CA MET A 95 9.87 2.57 4.62
C MET A 95 10.18 1.77 3.35
N LYS A 96 10.57 0.49 3.50
CA LYS A 96 10.79 -0.41 2.38
C LYS A 96 9.54 -0.62 1.55
N CYS A 97 8.40 -0.91 2.18
CA CYS A 97 7.13 -1.09 1.46
C CYS A 97 6.70 0.18 0.73
N LEU A 98 6.89 1.34 1.36
CA LEU A 98 6.55 2.63 0.78
C LEU A 98 7.39 2.94 -0.47
N VAL A 99 8.72 2.80 -0.39
CA VAL A 99 9.62 3.04 -1.52
C VAL A 99 9.34 2.04 -2.65
N ALA A 100 9.26 0.74 -2.34
CA ALA A 100 9.00 -0.28 -3.35
C ALA A 100 7.63 -0.12 -4.04
N GLY A 101 6.60 0.28 -3.28
CA GLY A 101 5.29 0.58 -3.84
C GLY A 101 5.32 1.80 -4.75
N CYS A 102 6.01 2.87 -4.34
CA CYS A 102 6.16 4.08 -5.13
C CYS A 102 6.90 3.80 -6.45
N ASP A 103 8.03 3.10 -6.41
CA ASP A 103 8.77 2.69 -7.60
C ASP A 103 7.90 1.84 -8.55
N PHE A 104 7.11 0.92 -8.00
CA PHE A 104 6.17 0.13 -8.80
C PHE A 104 5.16 1.01 -9.52
N PHE A 105 4.55 1.98 -8.84
CA PHE A 105 3.57 2.88 -9.47
C PHE A 105 4.19 3.75 -10.56
N ILE A 106 5.38 4.30 -10.31
CA ILE A 106 6.08 5.15 -11.27
C ILE A 106 6.43 4.37 -12.54
N LYS A 107 6.89 3.12 -12.41
CA LYS A 107 7.36 2.29 -13.53
C LYS A 107 6.24 1.54 -14.25
N ALA A 108 5.24 1.06 -13.51
CA ALA A 108 4.27 0.10 -14.05
C ALA A 108 2.90 0.70 -14.42
N ILE A 109 2.54 1.88 -13.89
CA ILE A 109 1.20 2.45 -14.04
C ILE A 109 1.27 3.75 -14.85
N GLN A 110 0.64 3.73 -16.03
CA GLN A 110 0.50 4.91 -16.87
C GLN A 110 -0.43 5.94 -16.21
N ASP A 111 -0.15 7.22 -16.45
CA ASP A 111 -0.95 8.35 -15.97
C ASP A 111 -1.15 8.39 -14.43
N GLU A 112 -0.24 7.79 -13.65
CA GLU A 112 -0.29 7.85 -12.19
C GLU A 112 0.41 9.11 -11.64
N ILE A 113 1.54 9.49 -12.24
CA ILE A 113 2.35 10.62 -11.79
C ILE A 113 1.93 11.89 -12.53
N PHE A 114 1.75 12.98 -11.79
CA PHE A 114 1.33 14.25 -12.37
C PHE A 114 1.84 15.45 -11.59
N THR A 115 2.00 16.56 -12.29
CA THR A 115 2.10 17.89 -11.69
C THR A 115 0.75 18.59 -11.70
N TYR A 116 0.53 19.47 -10.73
CA TYR A 116 -0.66 20.28 -10.65
C TYR A 116 -0.30 21.75 -10.44
N ASP A 117 -0.52 22.58 -11.46
CA ASP A 117 -0.36 24.03 -11.42
C ASP A 117 -1.60 24.71 -11.99
N LYS A 118 -2.04 25.82 -11.40
CA LYS A 118 -3.18 26.65 -11.90
C LYS A 118 -4.43 25.87 -12.33
N ARG A 119 -4.78 24.79 -11.62
CA ARG A 119 -5.90 23.88 -11.93
C ARG A 119 -5.74 23.03 -13.19
N GLN A 120 -4.53 22.93 -13.71
CA GLN A 120 -4.15 22.03 -14.78
C GLN A 120 -3.41 20.83 -14.18
N LYS A 121 -3.80 19.64 -14.64
CA LYS A 121 -3.16 18.37 -14.29
C LYS A 121 -2.38 17.89 -15.52
N ASP A 122 -1.07 17.79 -15.39
CA ASP A 122 -0.18 17.31 -16.46
C ASP A 122 0.46 16.00 -16.02
N PHE A 123 0.13 14.92 -16.73
CA PHE A 123 0.68 13.60 -16.44
C PHE A 123 2.12 13.48 -16.92
N MET A 124 2.91 12.75 -16.15
CA MET A 124 4.33 12.52 -16.40
C MET A 124 4.56 11.03 -16.62
N SER A 125 5.48 10.73 -17.52
CA SER A 125 6.04 9.39 -17.70
C SER A 125 7.56 9.50 -17.61
N PHE A 126 8.18 8.47 -17.09
CA PHE A 126 9.61 8.40 -16.90
C PHE A 126 10.15 7.12 -17.53
N GLU A 127 11.36 7.18 -18.06
CA GLU A 127 12.14 5.97 -18.38
C GLU A 127 12.77 5.45 -17.08
N ASP A 128 12.93 4.12 -16.93
CA ASP A 128 13.17 3.44 -15.64
C ASP A 128 14.14 4.16 -14.68
N ASP A 129 15.36 4.42 -15.13
CA ASP A 129 16.41 4.99 -14.28
C ASP A 129 16.39 6.53 -14.21
N SER A 130 15.59 7.19 -15.05
CA SER A 130 15.53 8.66 -15.13
C SER A 130 14.82 9.30 -13.93
N ILE A 131 14.17 8.49 -13.09
CA ILE A 131 13.42 8.97 -11.92
C ILE A 131 14.33 9.34 -10.75
N TYR A 132 15.53 8.74 -10.69
CA TYR A 132 16.42 8.90 -9.56
C TYR A 132 17.43 10.04 -9.79
N PRO A 133 17.86 10.74 -8.73
CA PRO A 133 17.33 10.66 -7.37
C PRO A 133 16.02 11.46 -7.21
N TYR A 134 15.17 11.05 -6.27
CA TYR A 134 14.00 11.83 -5.88
C TYR A 134 13.81 11.88 -4.36
N LEU A 135 13.03 12.87 -3.91
CA LEU A 135 12.64 13.02 -2.52
C LEU A 135 11.18 12.62 -2.35
N LEU A 136 10.94 11.51 -1.66
CA LEU A 136 9.61 11.07 -1.26
C LEU A 136 9.19 11.74 0.03
N VAL A 137 8.16 12.57 -0.04
CA VAL A 137 7.54 13.20 1.12
C VAL A 137 6.22 12.47 1.41
N ASN A 138 6.25 11.52 2.34
CA ASN A 138 5.05 10.79 2.74
C ASN A 138 4.39 11.47 3.94
N ILE A 139 3.16 11.94 3.71
CA ILE A 139 2.33 12.70 4.66
C ILE A 139 1.20 11.79 5.15
N GLY A 140 1.18 11.54 6.46
CA GLY A 140 0.10 10.86 7.16
C GLY A 140 -0.08 11.47 8.55
N SER A 141 -0.19 10.65 9.60
CA SER A 141 -0.26 11.14 10.99
C SER A 141 0.97 11.96 11.40
N GLY A 142 2.11 11.68 10.77
CA GLY A 142 3.29 12.55 10.73
C GLY A 142 3.79 12.68 9.29
N VAL A 143 4.90 13.37 9.08
CA VAL A 143 5.54 13.50 7.76
C VAL A 143 6.91 12.84 7.78
N SER A 144 7.22 12.11 6.72
CA SER A 144 8.51 11.44 6.51
C SER A 144 9.13 11.88 5.20
N LEU A 145 10.40 12.29 5.26
CA LEU A 145 11.19 12.71 4.11
C LEU A 145 12.23 11.62 3.84
N ILE A 146 12.10 10.96 2.70
CA ILE A 146 12.95 9.83 2.30
C ILE A 146 13.61 10.22 0.98
N LYS A 147 14.94 10.21 0.96
CA LYS A 147 15.72 10.37 -0.26
C LYS A 147 15.91 9.00 -0.88
N VAL A 148 15.57 8.86 -2.15
CA VAL A 148 15.70 7.63 -2.92
C VAL A 148 16.72 7.89 -4.02
N CYS A 149 17.84 7.17 -3.97
CA CYS A 149 18.98 7.32 -4.87
C CYS A 149 18.97 6.28 -6.00
N GLY A 150 18.25 5.17 -5.82
CA GLY A 150 18.14 4.08 -6.78
C GLY A 150 17.30 2.94 -6.21
N GLU A 151 17.13 1.88 -6.99
CA GLU A 151 16.37 0.71 -6.55
C GLU A 151 17.01 0.07 -5.30
N GLY A 152 16.29 0.10 -4.19
CA GLY A 152 16.78 -0.41 -2.91
C GLY A 152 17.79 0.49 -2.19
N ASP A 153 18.18 1.63 -2.77
CA ASP A 153 19.07 2.63 -2.16
C ASP A 153 18.27 3.86 -1.72
N TYR A 154 17.95 3.92 -0.44
CA TYR A 154 17.15 4.98 0.15
C TYR A 154 17.50 5.22 1.63
N GLU A 155 17.35 6.47 2.05
CA GLU A 155 17.58 6.89 3.43
C GLU A 155 16.49 7.85 3.92
N ARG A 156 16.12 7.73 5.20
CA ARG A 156 15.27 8.72 5.86
C ARG A 156 16.13 9.94 6.19
N VAL A 157 15.85 11.06 5.52
CA VAL A 157 16.58 12.32 5.72
C VAL A 157 16.01 13.09 6.90
N SER A 158 14.68 13.12 7.04
CA SER A 158 14.01 13.86 8.10
C SER A 158 12.58 13.36 8.33
N GLY A 159 11.92 13.95 9.32
CA GLY A 159 10.49 13.77 9.56
C GLY A 159 9.98 14.80 10.56
N THR A 160 8.67 15.00 10.59
CA THR A 160 8.00 15.80 11.61
C THR A 160 6.80 15.04 12.15
N ASN A 161 6.50 15.24 13.43
CA ASN A 161 5.27 14.75 14.05
C ASN A 161 4.08 15.65 13.72
N VAL A 162 4.32 16.84 13.14
CA VAL A 162 3.26 17.73 12.64
C VAL A 162 2.77 17.22 11.29
N GLY A 163 1.77 16.35 11.34
CA GLY A 163 1.11 15.78 10.16
C GLY A 163 -0.38 16.10 10.11
N GLU A 164 -1.11 15.34 9.31
CA GLU A 164 -2.56 15.50 9.10
C GLU A 164 -3.35 15.44 10.42
N GLY A 165 -2.91 14.59 11.37
CA GLY A 165 -3.55 14.45 12.69
C GLY A 165 -3.48 15.67 13.60
N ASP A 166 -2.57 16.62 13.32
CA ASP A 166 -2.52 17.91 14.02
C ASP A 166 -3.43 18.95 13.35
N TYR A 167 -3.72 18.82 12.05
CA TYR A 167 -4.59 19.73 11.30
C TYR A 167 -6.08 19.47 11.59
N GLU A 168 -6.47 18.21 11.86
CA GLU A 168 -7.84 17.85 12.28
C GLU A 168 -8.20 18.29 13.72
N ARG A 169 -7.22 18.78 14.48
CA ARG A 169 -7.41 19.22 15.88
C ARG A 169 -7.65 20.73 16.03
N VAL A 170 -7.75 21.48 14.93
CA VAL A 170 -7.96 22.94 14.91
C VAL A 170 -9.39 23.30 14.50
#